data_AF-T2SWR3-F1
#
_entry.id   AF-T2SWR3-F1
#
_cell.length_a   1.000
_cell.length_b   1.000
_cell.length_c   1.000
_cell.angle_alpha   90.00
_cell.angle_beta   90.00
_cell.angle_gamma   90.00
#
_symmetry.space_group_name_H-M   'P 1'
#
loop_
_entity.id
_entity.type
_entity.pdbx_description
1 polymer ?
#
loop_
_entity_poly.entity_id
_entity_poly.type
_entity_poly.pdbx_seq_one_letter_code
_entity_poly.pdbx_strand_id
1 'polypeptide(L)'
;FGILRQKLNGCCASGLYEAKLAFEEFGGRESHKEICVYSPAFKETEMSAILPLATSIIFNSFHQYATYKDRILDKNKQLENLGLSPIKMGLRINPLYSEVTPAIYNPCSKTSRLGITPSGFEKGVKEHGLEGVSGLHFHTHCEQNADA
;
A
#
# COMPACT_ATOMS: atom_id res chain seq x y z
N PHE A 1 -14.94 -7.80 -16.42
CA PHE A 1 -14.70 -6.50 -15.73
C PHE A 1 -15.20 -5.25 -16.50
N GLY A 2 -15.94 -5.37 -17.61
CA GLY A 2 -16.26 -4.22 -18.49
C GLY A 2 -16.93 -3.01 -17.84
N ILE A 3 -18.05 -3.20 -17.13
CA ILE A 3 -18.76 -2.08 -16.45
C ILE A 3 -17.91 -1.51 -15.32
N LEU A 4 -17.27 -2.38 -14.52
CA LEU A 4 -16.44 -1.95 -13.39
C LEU A 4 -15.26 -1.10 -13.84
N ARG A 5 -14.58 -1.49 -14.92
CA ARG A 5 -13.47 -0.74 -15.53
C ARG A 5 -13.88 0.68 -15.92
N GLN A 6 -15.10 0.86 -16.42
CA GLN A 6 -15.60 2.17 -16.83
C GLN A 6 -15.96 3.05 -15.63
N LYS A 7 -16.42 2.45 -14.53
CA LYS A 7 -16.97 3.18 -13.38
C LYS A 7 -15.98 3.42 -12.25
N LEU A 8 -15.03 2.52 -12.03
CA LEU A 8 -14.08 2.60 -10.92
C LEU A 8 -12.76 3.24 -11.36
N ASN A 9 -12.13 3.99 -10.46
CA ASN A 9 -10.85 4.64 -10.71
C ASN A 9 -9.64 3.70 -10.57
N GLY A 10 -9.82 2.46 -10.11
CA GLY A 10 -8.71 1.57 -9.86
C GLY A 10 -9.06 0.36 -9.01
N CYS A 11 -8.01 -0.31 -8.50
CA CYS A 11 -8.11 -1.49 -7.65
C CYS A 11 -7.10 -1.43 -6.50
N CYS A 12 -7.44 -2.09 -5.40
CA CYS A 12 -6.50 -2.44 -4.35
C CYS A 12 -6.09 -3.91 -4.53
N ALA A 13 -4.79 -4.20 -4.45
CA ALA A 13 -4.21 -5.52 -4.67
C ALA A 13 -3.34 -5.94 -3.48
N SER A 14 -3.61 -7.11 -2.93
CA SER A 14 -2.91 -7.70 -1.78
C SER A 14 -1.56 -8.37 -2.13
N GLY A 15 -1.07 -8.17 -3.36
CA GLY A 15 0.19 -8.72 -3.84
C GLY A 15 0.35 -8.63 -5.36
N LEU A 16 1.43 -9.25 -5.88
CA LEU A 16 1.79 -9.18 -7.29
C LEU A 16 0.71 -9.72 -8.24
N TYR A 17 0.11 -10.87 -7.94
CA TYR A 17 -0.82 -11.51 -8.86
C TYR A 17 -2.14 -10.75 -8.99
N GLU A 18 -2.65 -10.19 -7.88
CA GLU A 18 -3.80 -9.29 -7.92
C GLU A 18 -3.47 -7.98 -8.64
N ALA A 19 -2.25 -7.46 -8.49
CA ALA A 19 -1.82 -6.26 -9.21
C ALA A 19 -1.74 -6.51 -10.73
N LYS A 20 -1.27 -7.69 -11.15
CA LYS A 20 -1.28 -8.11 -12.56
C LYS A 20 -2.70 -8.18 -13.10
N LEU A 21 -3.59 -8.87 -12.39
CA LEU A 21 -4.99 -8.99 -12.78
C LEU A 21 -5.67 -7.61 -12.86
N ALA A 22 -5.41 -6.73 -11.88
CA ALA A 22 -5.91 -5.35 -11.90
C ALA A 22 -5.41 -4.58 -13.14
N PHE A 23 -4.13 -4.70 -13.48
CA PHE A 23 -3.58 -4.06 -14.66
C PHE A 23 -4.19 -4.60 -15.96
N GLU A 24 -4.32 -5.92 -16.09
CA GLU A 24 -4.92 -6.58 -17.26
C GLU A 24 -6.39 -6.19 -17.43
N GLU A 25 -7.14 -6.09 -16.33
CA GLU A 25 -8.60 -5.93 -16.36
C GLU A 25 -9.10 -4.50 -16.17
N PHE A 26 -8.30 -3.60 -15.62
CA PHE A 26 -8.66 -2.20 -15.43
C PHE A 26 -7.77 -1.24 -16.21
N GLY A 27 -6.50 -1.60 -16.44
CA GLY A 27 -5.46 -0.71 -16.94
C GLY A 27 -4.61 -0.14 -15.80
N GLY A 28 -3.57 0.62 -16.17
CA GLY A 28 -2.64 1.25 -15.24
C GLY A 28 -2.66 2.78 -15.29
N ARG A 29 -1.56 3.37 -14.82
CA ARG A 29 -1.36 4.83 -14.76
C ARG A 29 -1.52 5.51 -16.13
N GLU A 30 -1.17 4.81 -17.21
CA GLU A 30 -1.27 5.27 -18.59
C GLU A 30 -2.73 5.52 -19.01
N SER A 31 -3.67 4.83 -18.36
CA SER A 31 -5.11 4.96 -18.55
C SER A 31 -5.80 5.69 -17.38
N HIS A 32 -5.04 6.41 -16.56
CA HIS A 32 -5.50 7.09 -15.35
C HIS A 32 -6.24 6.15 -14.37
N LYS A 33 -5.75 4.90 -14.25
CA LYS A 33 -6.21 3.93 -13.27
C LYS A 33 -5.20 3.75 -12.15
N GLU A 34 -5.72 3.64 -10.94
CA GLU A 34 -4.95 3.46 -9.73
C GLU A 34 -4.82 1.97 -9.39
N ILE A 35 -3.61 1.51 -9.09
CA ILE A 35 -3.34 0.16 -8.56
C ILE A 35 -2.60 0.34 -7.24
N CYS A 36 -3.33 0.22 -6.14
CA CYS A 36 -2.79 0.31 -4.79
C CYS A 36 -2.38 -1.07 -4.31
N VAL A 37 -1.07 -1.32 -4.22
CA VAL A 37 -0.52 -2.61 -3.80
C VAL A 37 -0.15 -2.54 -2.32
N TYR A 38 -0.65 -3.49 -1.55
CA TYR A 38 -0.33 -3.63 -0.13
C TYR A 38 -0.04 -5.11 0.17
N SER A 39 0.87 -5.36 1.10
CA SER A 39 1.16 -6.73 1.56
C SER A 39 1.75 -6.68 2.97
N PRO A 40 1.52 -7.71 3.82
CA PRO A 40 2.26 -7.86 5.06
C PRO A 40 3.78 -7.89 4.87
N ALA A 41 4.24 -8.42 3.74
CA ALA A 41 5.65 -8.42 3.34
C ALA A 41 5.77 -8.55 1.81
N PHE A 42 6.68 -7.80 1.21
CA PHE A 42 7.05 -7.94 -0.20
C PHE A 42 8.30 -8.80 -0.31
N LYS A 43 8.34 -9.65 -1.34
CA LYS A 43 9.56 -10.34 -1.73
C LYS A 43 10.35 -9.47 -2.70
N GLU A 44 11.67 -9.55 -2.60
CA GLU A 44 12.59 -8.86 -3.51
C GLU A 44 12.28 -9.17 -4.99
N THR A 45 12.02 -10.45 -5.28
CA THR A 45 11.69 -10.97 -6.60
C THR A 45 10.37 -10.45 -7.15
N GLU A 46 9.42 -10.12 -6.27
CA GLU A 46 8.10 -9.61 -6.65
C GLU A 46 8.14 -8.10 -6.88
N MET A 47 8.94 -7.36 -6.10
CA MET A 47 8.98 -5.90 -6.18
C MET A 47 9.32 -5.40 -7.59
N SER A 48 10.26 -6.05 -8.29
CA SER A 48 10.62 -5.68 -9.66
C SER A 48 9.44 -5.77 -10.64
N ALA A 49 8.51 -6.70 -10.41
CA ALA A 49 7.30 -6.84 -11.20
C ALA A 49 6.15 -5.96 -10.69
N ILE A 50 6.16 -5.52 -9.43
CA ILE A 50 5.16 -4.62 -8.85
C ILE A 50 5.38 -3.17 -9.32
N LEU A 51 6.63 -2.67 -9.34
CA LEU A 51 6.97 -1.29 -9.70
C LEU A 51 6.36 -0.80 -11.04
N PRO A 52 6.36 -1.56 -12.15
CA PRO A 52 5.73 -1.09 -13.38
C PRO A 52 4.20 -0.97 -13.24
N LEU A 53 3.56 -1.77 -12.39
CA LEU A 53 2.10 -1.86 -12.26
C LEU A 53 1.53 -0.87 -11.24
N ALA A 54 2.20 -0.72 -10.09
CA ALA A 54 1.65 -0.02 -8.93
C ALA A 54 1.61 1.51 -9.12
N THR A 55 0.51 2.14 -8.74
CA THR A 55 0.45 3.60 -8.56
C THR A 55 0.65 4.01 -7.12
N SER A 56 0.34 3.11 -6.19
CA SER A 56 0.62 3.28 -4.76
C SER A 56 1.16 1.96 -4.18
N ILE A 57 2.13 2.05 -3.28
CA ILE A 57 2.66 0.91 -2.52
C ILE A 57 2.56 1.22 -1.03
N ILE A 58 1.85 0.37 -0.30
CA ILE A 58 1.66 0.50 1.14
C ILE A 58 2.54 -0.51 1.86
N PHE A 59 3.49 -0.02 2.66
CA PHE A 59 4.37 -0.84 3.47
C PHE A 59 3.77 -1.14 4.83
N ASN A 60 3.90 -2.40 5.24
CA ASN A 60 3.43 -2.87 6.55
C ASN A 60 4.47 -2.66 7.67
N SER A 61 5.70 -2.24 7.34
CA SER A 61 6.77 -1.97 8.29
C SER A 61 7.78 -0.95 7.76
N PHE A 62 8.47 -0.26 8.67
CA PHE A 62 9.58 0.62 8.32
C PHE A 62 10.75 -0.12 7.68
N HIS A 63 10.99 -1.38 8.07
CA HIS A 63 12.00 -2.21 7.44
C HIS A 63 11.75 -2.35 5.94
N GLN A 64 10.54 -2.74 5.54
CA GLN A 64 10.17 -2.87 4.12
C GLN A 64 10.23 -1.53 3.38
N TYR A 65 9.75 -0.44 4.01
CA TYR A 65 9.90 0.91 3.46
C TYR A 65 11.37 1.25 3.20
N ALA A 66 12.25 1.07 4.19
CA ALA A 66 13.67 1.35 4.05
C ALA A 66 14.35 0.48 2.99
N THR A 67 13.95 -0.80 2.88
CA THR A 67 14.48 -1.72 1.85
C THR A 67 14.12 -1.27 0.43
N TYR A 68 12.92 -0.72 0.22
CA TYR A 68 12.37 -0.50 -1.12
C TYR A 68 12.28 0.97 -1.55
N LYS A 69 12.43 1.95 -0.64
CA LYS A 69 12.23 3.37 -0.95
C LYS A 69 13.09 3.86 -2.11
N ASP A 70 14.37 3.52 -2.13
CA ASP A 70 15.31 4.05 -3.13
C ASP A 70 14.97 3.52 -4.52
N ARG A 71 14.57 2.24 -4.60
CA ARG A 71 14.08 1.62 -5.85
C ARG A 71 12.83 2.31 -6.38
N ILE A 72 11.93 2.75 -5.50
CA ILE A 72 10.73 3.50 -5.88
C ILE A 72 11.08 4.92 -6.31
N LEU A 73 11.98 5.60 -5.60
CA LEU A 73 12.44 6.95 -5.98
C LEU A 73 13.11 6.94 -7.36
N ASP A 74 13.96 5.95 -7.64
CA ASP A 74 14.57 5.79 -8.95
C ASP A 74 13.55 5.48 -10.04
N LYS A 75 12.55 4.64 -9.73
CA LYS A 75 11.44 4.41 -10.66
C LYS A 75 10.63 5.69 -10.92
N ASN A 76 10.43 6.51 -9.90
CA ASN A 76 9.70 7.78 -10.03
C ASN A 76 10.41 8.78 -10.93
N LYS A 77 11.75 8.87 -10.88
CA LYS A 77 12.54 9.66 -11.84
C LYS A 77 12.32 9.19 -13.28
N GLN A 78 12.25 7.88 -13.51
CA GLN A 78 11.95 7.33 -14.84
C GLN A 78 10.53 7.67 -15.30
N LEU A 79 9.55 7.59 -14.40
CA LEU A 79 8.15 7.92 -14.71
C LEU A 79 7.99 9.41 -15.03
N GLU A 80 8.65 10.29 -14.29
CA GLU A 80 8.66 11.73 -14.54
C GLU A 80 9.20 12.06 -15.94
N ASN A 81 10.32 11.43 -16.34
CA ASN A 81 10.88 11.59 -17.69
C ASN A 81 9.92 11.12 -18.81
N LEU A 82 8.96 10.26 -18.49
CA LEU A 82 7.91 9.78 -19.40
C LEU A 82 6.63 10.61 -19.31
N GLY A 83 6.57 11.64 -18.46
CA GLY A 83 5.37 12.44 -18.20
C GLY A 83 4.28 11.66 -17.45
N LEU A 84 4.64 10.60 -16.74
CA LEU A 84 3.71 9.73 -16.01
C LEU A 84 3.72 10.06 -14.51
N SER A 85 2.58 9.81 -13.85
CA SER A 85 2.45 10.03 -12.41
C SER A 85 3.38 9.12 -11.60
N PRO A 86 4.03 9.63 -10.53
CA PRO A 86 4.91 8.83 -9.68
C PRO A 86 4.14 7.80 -8.86
N ILE A 87 4.86 6.78 -8.39
CA ILE A 87 4.39 5.81 -7.41
C ILE A 87 4.37 6.49 -6.04
N LYS A 88 3.20 6.47 -5.39
CA LYS A 88 2.99 6.97 -4.02
C LYS A 88 3.41 5.90 -3.01
N MET A 89 4.23 6.26 -2.03
CA MET A 89 4.55 5.38 -0.91
C MET A 89 3.65 5.70 0.28
N GLY A 90 3.14 4.68 0.95
CA GLY A 90 2.38 4.81 2.18
C GLY A 90 2.79 3.82 3.25
N LEU A 91 2.44 4.13 4.50
CA LEU A 91 2.70 3.27 5.66
C LEU A 91 1.38 2.80 6.27
N ARG A 92 1.23 1.48 6.44
CA ARG A 92 0.08 0.93 7.15
C ARG A 92 0.28 1.11 8.65
N ILE A 93 -0.67 1.76 9.31
CA ILE A 93 -0.61 2.04 10.75
C ILE A 93 -1.58 1.13 11.50
N ASN A 94 -1.11 0.63 12.63
CA ASN A 94 -1.92 -0.05 13.63
C ASN A 94 -2.08 0.89 14.83
N PRO A 95 -3.23 1.54 15.00
CA PRO A 95 -3.45 2.48 16.10
C PRO A 95 -3.61 1.80 17.47
N LEU A 96 -3.60 0.46 17.55
CA LEU A 96 -3.89 -0.31 18.76
C LEU A 96 -5.30 -0.08 19.33
N TYR A 97 -6.21 0.39 18.48
CA TYR A 97 -7.63 0.61 18.79
C TYR A 97 -8.48 0.04 17.67
N SER A 98 -9.54 -0.69 18.02
CA SER A 98 -10.56 -1.21 17.11
C SER A 98 -11.80 -1.61 17.91
N GLU A 99 -12.98 -1.29 17.39
CA GLU A 99 -14.27 -1.63 18.00
C GLU A 99 -14.80 -3.00 17.51
N VAL A 100 -14.02 -3.70 16.68
CA VAL A 100 -14.43 -4.95 16.03
C VAL A 100 -14.64 -6.07 17.06
N THR A 101 -15.79 -6.73 16.93
CA THR A 101 -16.12 -7.99 17.62
C THR A 101 -16.57 -9.02 16.58
N PRO A 102 -16.09 -10.29 16.63
CA PRO A 102 -15.21 -10.91 17.63
C PRO A 102 -13.71 -10.61 17.43
N ALA A 103 -12.92 -10.77 18.51
CA ALA A 103 -11.50 -10.38 18.58
C ALA A 103 -10.58 -11.00 17.51
N ILE A 104 -10.94 -12.15 16.94
CA ILE A 104 -10.18 -12.81 15.87
C ILE A 104 -10.11 -11.97 14.58
N TYR A 105 -11.06 -11.06 14.37
CA TYR A 105 -11.09 -10.15 13.23
C TYR A 105 -10.44 -8.80 13.50
N ASN A 106 -9.93 -8.54 14.71
CA ASN A 106 -9.34 -7.26 15.07
C ASN A 106 -7.95 -7.11 14.41
N PRO A 107 -7.81 -6.30 13.36
CA PRO A 107 -6.52 -6.12 12.67
C PRO A 107 -5.56 -5.26 13.49
N CYS A 108 -6.05 -4.59 14.54
CA CYS A 108 -5.32 -3.68 15.40
C CYS A 108 -5.03 -4.27 16.78
N SER A 109 -5.18 -5.59 16.95
CA SER A 109 -4.78 -6.26 18.18
C SER A 109 -3.28 -6.06 18.44
N LYS A 110 -2.86 -6.07 19.70
CA LYS A 110 -1.44 -5.90 20.09
C LYS A 110 -0.53 -6.98 19.51
N THR A 111 -1.08 -8.15 19.19
CA THR A 111 -0.38 -9.29 18.59
C THR A 111 -0.54 -9.35 17.08
N SER A 112 -1.24 -8.37 16.48
CA SER A 112 -1.45 -8.32 15.04
C SER A 112 -0.13 -8.13 14.31
N ARG A 113 0.03 -8.89 13.22
CA ARG A 113 1.13 -8.72 12.26
C ARG A 113 0.91 -7.55 11.29
N LEU A 114 -0.21 -6.84 11.39
CA LEU A 114 -0.66 -5.85 10.43
C LEU A 114 -0.45 -4.44 10.99
N GLY A 115 0.27 -3.63 10.22
CA GLY A 115 0.54 -2.23 10.48
C GLY A 115 1.64 -1.96 11.52
N ILE A 116 2.13 -0.73 11.49
CA ILE A 116 3.13 -0.19 12.39
C ILE A 116 2.43 0.40 13.62
N THR A 117 2.82 -0.04 14.82
CA THR A 117 2.29 0.51 16.07
C THR A 117 2.77 1.95 16.31
N PRO A 118 2.14 2.74 17.20
CA PRO A 118 2.60 4.11 17.45
C PRO A 118 4.06 4.20 17.92
N SER A 119 4.48 3.29 18.81
CA SER A 119 5.89 3.21 19.25
C SER A 119 6.84 2.79 18.13
N GLY A 120 6.40 1.87 17.27
CA GLY A 120 7.15 1.47 16.06
C GLY A 120 7.27 2.62 15.06
N PHE A 121 6.25 3.47 14.96
CA PHE A 121 6.25 4.62 14.07
C PHE A 121 7.25 5.68 14.54
N GLU A 122 7.21 6.06 15.82
CA GLU A 122 8.16 7.02 16.38
C GLU A 122 9.61 6.55 16.18
N LYS A 123 9.89 5.28 16.46
CA LYS A 123 11.22 4.69 16.24
C LYS A 123 11.61 4.72 14.76
N GLY A 124 10.72 4.26 13.88
CA GLY A 124 10.98 4.18 12.45
C GLY A 124 11.22 5.54 11.79
N VAL A 125 10.50 6.58 12.20
CA VAL A 125 10.74 7.95 11.72
C VAL A 125 12.12 8.45 12.15
N LYS A 126 12.52 8.18 13.40
CA LYS A 126 13.86 8.55 13.90
C LYS A 126 14.98 7.84 13.13
N GLU A 127 14.78 6.57 12.77
CA GLU A 127 15.81 5.73 12.14
C GLU A 127 15.87 5.90 10.60
N HIS A 128 14.73 6.07 9.94
CA HIS A 128 14.63 5.99 8.48
C HIS A 128 14.03 7.23 7.80
N GLY A 129 13.47 8.16 8.58
CA GLY A 129 12.75 9.32 8.06
C GLY A 129 11.43 8.96 7.37
N LEU A 130 10.88 9.91 6.62
CA LEU A 130 9.62 9.79 5.87
C LEU A 130 9.74 10.26 4.41
N GLU A 131 10.96 10.26 3.86
CA GLU A 131 11.20 10.71 2.49
C GLU A 131 10.34 9.94 1.48
N GLY A 132 9.60 10.68 0.65
CA GLY A 132 8.69 10.14 -0.35
C GLY A 132 7.43 9.46 0.20
N VAL A 133 7.24 9.39 1.53
CA VAL A 133 5.98 8.92 2.12
C VAL A 133 4.92 9.99 1.90
N SER A 134 3.81 9.59 1.27
CA SER A 134 2.74 10.48 0.81
C SER A 134 1.38 10.20 1.47
N GLY A 135 1.29 9.17 2.31
CA GLY A 135 0.06 8.81 3.00
C GLY A 135 0.24 7.76 4.09
N LEU A 136 -0.74 7.72 4.98
CA LEU A 136 -0.88 6.69 6.01
C LEU A 136 -2.15 5.89 5.73
N HIS A 137 -2.08 4.57 5.89
CA HIS A 137 -3.20 3.66 5.65
C HIS A 137 -3.66 3.03 6.96
N PHE A 138 -4.92 3.23 7.31
CA PHE A 138 -5.57 2.64 8.47
C PHE A 138 -6.58 1.61 7.99
N HIS A 139 -6.53 0.42 8.57
CA HIS A 139 -7.54 -0.62 8.38
C HIS A 139 -7.87 -1.17 9.75
N THR A 140 -8.84 -0.52 10.40
CA THR A 140 -9.23 -0.68 11.81
C THR A 140 -10.55 -1.41 11.98
N HIS A 141 -11.33 -1.53 10.92
CA HIS A 141 -12.70 -2.04 10.92
C HIS A 141 -12.80 -3.29 10.05
N CYS A 142 -13.56 -4.28 10.53
CA CYS A 142 -13.98 -5.45 9.79
C CYS A 142 -15.46 -5.64 10.11
N GLU A 143 -16.32 -5.70 9.08
CA GLU A 143 -17.79 -5.80 9.23
C GLU A 143 -18.44 -4.64 10.01
N GLN A 144 -17.88 -3.43 9.94
CA GLN A 144 -18.46 -2.23 10.56
C GLN A 144 -18.83 -1.18 9.50
N ASN A 145 -19.89 -0.41 9.78
CA ASN A 145 -20.37 0.68 8.93
C ASN A 145 -19.58 1.97 9.19
N ALA A 146 -19.83 3.00 8.38
CA ALA A 146 -19.14 4.29 8.47
C ALA A 146 -19.46 5.10 9.74
N ASP A 147 -20.41 4.64 10.56
CA ASP A 147 -20.82 5.22 11.84
C ASP A 147 -20.09 4.61 13.06
N ALA A 148 -19.19 3.65 12.82
CA ALA A 148 -18.33 3.01 13.82
C ALA A 148 -16.98 3.72 14.03
#